data_AF-A0A1H4Y0G0-F1
#
_entry.id   AF-A0A1H4Y0G0-F1
#
_cell.length_a   1.000
_cell.length_b   1.000
_cell.length_c   1.000
_cell.angle_alpha   90.00
_cell.angle_beta   90.00
_cell.angle_gamma   90.00
#
_symmetry.space_group_name_H-M   'P 1'
#
loop_
_entity.id
_entity.type
_entity.pdbx_description
1 polymer ?
#
loop_
_entity_poly.entity_id
_entity_poly.type
_entity_poly.pdbx_seq_one_letter_code
_entity_poly.pdbx_strand_id
1 'polypeptide(L)'
;MQKISDSTATATPAGEFTEGSAAGGVPSTLIKAAWLTTIQRELIALLQAAALEPDVEDDAQVLAAVQALISAGLANKQPQDATLTALASLGTAANQMIYSTGPDAFALTALSAFIRTLLDDADAAAARTTLGAAPLASPALTGTPTVPTAAPGTNNTQAASTGFVQAAIAAIATATEVLKGILRIGTQAEVNAGTLDDVAVTPKKLRFGFSMSLTANGYITFPTWLGGLIVQWGTSGAVTYDARLTVSYPIAFPNACFAVLTNYKAPATQTDHCQSYGVANVGTTSFQVENQWVYGGNAGNFTAVWVGFGY
;
A
#
# COMPACT_ATOMS: atom_id res chain seq x y z
N MET A 1 -65.12 44.39 -41.21
CA MET A 1 -64.80 45.42 -42.22
C MET A 1 -65.50 45.19 -43.55
N GLN A 2 -66.11 46.25 -44.12
CA GLN A 2 -66.69 46.27 -45.46
C GLN A 2 -65.58 46.22 -46.53
N LYS A 3 -65.83 45.53 -47.65
CA LYS A 3 -65.01 45.67 -48.85
C LYS A 3 -65.31 47.00 -49.54
N ILE A 4 -64.39 47.53 -50.35
CA ILE A 4 -64.61 48.80 -51.07
C ILE A 4 -65.81 48.71 -52.04
N SER A 5 -66.05 47.53 -52.63
CA SER A 5 -67.23 47.24 -53.47
C SER A 5 -68.57 47.37 -52.77
N ASP A 6 -68.61 47.23 -51.43
CA ASP A 6 -69.85 47.40 -50.66
C ASP A 6 -70.28 48.87 -50.62
N SER A 7 -69.33 49.79 -50.89
CA SER A 7 -69.58 51.23 -50.95
C SER A 7 -69.68 51.78 -52.37
N THR A 8 -69.03 51.16 -53.35
CA THR A 8 -69.01 51.64 -54.74
C THR A 8 -69.10 50.53 -55.78
N ALA A 9 -69.82 50.78 -56.87
CA ALA A 9 -69.94 49.86 -58.01
C ALA A 9 -68.71 49.90 -58.95
N THR A 10 -67.75 50.79 -58.70
CA THR A 10 -66.54 50.98 -59.52
C THR A 10 -65.35 50.13 -59.06
N ALA A 11 -65.52 49.29 -58.05
CA ALA A 11 -64.51 48.34 -57.61
C ALA A 11 -64.40 47.17 -58.60
N THR A 12 -63.31 46.39 -58.52
CA THR A 12 -63.18 45.19 -59.34
C THR A 12 -64.25 44.14 -58.99
N PRO A 13 -64.53 43.14 -59.86
CA PRO A 13 -65.42 42.03 -59.52
C PRO A 13 -65.00 41.22 -58.28
N ALA A 14 -63.74 41.28 -57.86
CA ALA A 14 -63.23 40.66 -56.63
C ALA A 14 -63.46 41.54 -55.37
N GLY A 15 -63.92 42.76 -55.56
CA GLY A 15 -64.22 43.74 -54.51
C GLY A 15 -63.01 44.55 -54.04
N GLU A 16 -62.04 44.80 -54.93
CA GLU A 16 -60.77 45.47 -54.64
C GLU A 16 -60.64 46.80 -55.38
N PHE A 17 -59.60 47.57 -55.03
CA PHE A 17 -59.24 48.82 -55.69
C PHE A 17 -58.73 48.60 -57.11
N THR A 18 -59.02 49.54 -58.00
CA THR A 18 -58.48 49.64 -59.35
C THR A 18 -58.24 51.10 -59.72
N GLU A 19 -57.12 51.37 -60.38
CA GLU A 19 -56.80 52.67 -60.97
C GLU A 19 -57.68 53.00 -62.19
N GLY A 20 -58.48 52.03 -62.65
CA GLY A 20 -59.27 52.14 -63.87
C GLY A 20 -58.39 52.11 -65.13
N SER A 21 -59.01 52.33 -66.29
CA SER A 21 -58.31 52.51 -67.56
C SER A 21 -59.09 53.48 -68.42
N ALA A 22 -58.54 54.68 -68.61
CA ALA A 22 -59.16 55.72 -69.44
C ALA A 22 -59.38 55.26 -70.88
N ALA A 23 -58.46 54.44 -71.43
CA ALA A 23 -58.60 53.84 -72.76
C ALA A 23 -59.60 52.68 -72.80
N GLY A 24 -59.80 51.99 -71.66
CA GLY A 24 -60.71 50.84 -71.54
C GLY A 24 -62.13 51.18 -71.05
N GLY A 25 -62.43 52.45 -70.79
CA GLY A 25 -63.74 52.89 -70.26
C GLY A 25 -64.04 52.39 -68.84
N VAL A 26 -63.04 51.88 -68.11
CA VAL A 26 -63.21 51.40 -66.73
C VAL A 26 -62.88 52.53 -65.77
N PRO A 27 -63.84 53.03 -64.98
CA PRO A 27 -63.58 54.09 -64.01
C PRO A 27 -62.63 53.61 -62.91
N SER A 28 -61.82 54.51 -62.36
CA SER A 28 -61.07 54.25 -61.14
C SER A 28 -62.01 54.04 -59.95
N THR A 29 -61.52 53.36 -58.91
CA THR A 29 -62.34 53.07 -57.73
C THR A 29 -62.66 54.34 -56.96
N LEU A 30 -63.94 54.70 -56.92
CA LEU A 30 -64.43 55.83 -56.15
C LEU A 30 -64.39 55.52 -54.65
N ILE A 31 -63.55 56.24 -53.92
CA ILE A 31 -63.51 56.17 -52.45
C ILE A 31 -64.72 56.93 -51.90
N LYS A 32 -65.67 56.21 -51.32
CA LYS A 32 -66.86 56.83 -50.70
C LYS A 32 -66.67 57.02 -49.20
N ALA A 33 -67.31 58.07 -48.68
CA ALA A 33 -67.33 58.39 -47.25
C ALA A 33 -67.78 57.19 -46.38
N ALA A 34 -68.70 56.35 -46.88
CA ALA A 34 -69.16 55.15 -46.19
C ALA A 34 -68.01 54.18 -45.87
N TRP A 35 -67.07 53.97 -46.79
CA TRP A 35 -65.93 53.06 -46.58
C TRP A 35 -64.88 53.67 -45.65
N LEU A 36 -64.54 54.96 -45.85
CA LEU A 36 -63.63 55.69 -44.95
C LEU A 36 -64.15 55.75 -43.51
N THR A 37 -65.46 55.97 -43.34
CA THR A 37 -66.13 55.95 -42.04
C THR A 37 -66.05 54.56 -41.38
N THR A 38 -66.14 53.48 -42.18
CA THR A 38 -65.99 52.12 -41.67
C THR A 38 -64.57 51.87 -41.14
N ILE A 39 -63.53 52.26 -41.86
CA ILE A 39 -62.15 52.15 -41.36
C ILE A 39 -61.93 53.00 -40.11
N GLN A 40 -62.40 54.25 -40.13
CA GLN A 40 -62.31 55.12 -38.97
C GLN A 40 -62.98 54.49 -37.74
N ARG A 41 -64.17 53.88 -37.91
CA ARG A 41 -64.86 53.17 -36.82
C ARG A 41 -64.09 51.95 -36.32
N GLU A 42 -63.45 51.17 -37.19
CA GLU A 42 -62.67 49.99 -36.79
C GLU A 42 -61.39 50.41 -36.03
N LEU A 43 -60.72 51.47 -36.46
CA LEU A 43 -59.56 52.03 -35.74
C LEU A 43 -59.97 52.66 -34.40
N ILE A 44 -61.09 53.38 -34.35
CA ILE A 44 -61.67 53.90 -33.10
C ILE A 44 -62.10 52.75 -32.20
N ALA A 45 -62.68 51.67 -32.73
CA ALA A 45 -63.07 50.50 -31.96
C ALA A 45 -61.84 49.80 -31.35
N LEU A 46 -60.70 49.78 -32.06
CA LEU A 46 -59.43 49.29 -31.51
C LEU A 46 -58.96 50.15 -30.33
N LEU A 47 -59.03 51.49 -30.46
CA LEU A 47 -58.71 52.43 -29.36
C LEU A 47 -59.64 52.21 -28.16
N GLN A 48 -60.94 52.11 -28.39
CA GLN A 48 -61.94 51.85 -27.37
C GLN A 48 -61.73 50.50 -26.68
N ALA A 49 -61.40 49.44 -27.43
CA ALA A 49 -61.08 48.13 -26.88
C ALA A 49 -59.84 48.17 -25.97
N ALA A 50 -58.89 49.06 -26.28
CA ALA A 50 -57.73 49.37 -25.45
C ALA A 50 -58.02 50.36 -24.30
N ALA A 51 -59.26 50.83 -24.15
CA ALA A 51 -59.66 51.89 -23.23
C ALA A 51 -58.90 53.22 -23.42
N LEU A 52 -58.56 53.55 -24.67
CA LEU A 52 -57.97 54.81 -25.08
C LEU A 52 -59.02 55.70 -25.74
N GLU A 53 -59.02 56.99 -25.38
CA GLU A 53 -59.84 57.99 -26.06
C GLU A 53 -59.10 58.52 -27.30
N PRO A 54 -59.78 58.71 -28.44
CA PRO A 54 -59.16 59.28 -29.64
C PRO A 54 -58.69 60.72 -29.41
N ASP A 55 -57.44 61.00 -29.77
CA ASP A 55 -56.84 62.34 -29.73
C ASP A 55 -56.51 62.79 -31.17
N VAL A 56 -56.72 64.07 -31.50
CA VAL A 56 -56.40 64.59 -32.83
C VAL A 56 -54.93 64.99 -32.96
N GLU A 57 -54.20 65.06 -31.85
CA GLU A 57 -52.80 65.49 -31.80
C GLU A 57 -51.79 64.33 -31.76
N ASP A 58 -52.26 63.08 -31.67
CA ASP A 58 -51.39 61.88 -31.60
C ASP A 58 -51.61 60.94 -32.80
N ASP A 59 -50.57 60.76 -33.62
CA ASP A 59 -50.58 59.87 -34.79
C ASP A 59 -50.18 58.41 -34.46
N ALA A 60 -49.84 58.10 -33.20
CA ALA A 60 -49.36 56.78 -32.76
C ALA A 60 -50.39 55.96 -31.95
N GLN A 61 -51.62 56.44 -31.83
CA GLN A 61 -52.65 55.86 -30.95
C GLN A 61 -52.99 54.40 -31.30
N VAL A 62 -53.05 54.07 -32.59
CA VAL A 62 -53.32 52.69 -33.04
C VAL A 62 -52.23 51.73 -32.54
N LEU A 63 -50.97 52.18 -32.55
CA LEU A 63 -49.86 51.42 -31.98
C LEU A 63 -50.01 51.30 -30.45
N ALA A 64 -50.34 52.40 -29.77
CA ALA A 64 -50.59 52.39 -28.32
C ALA A 64 -51.74 51.45 -27.93
N ALA A 65 -52.81 51.40 -28.72
CA ALA A 65 -53.95 50.51 -28.52
C ALA A 65 -53.56 49.04 -28.64
N VAL A 66 -52.82 48.69 -29.70
CA VAL A 66 -52.31 47.32 -29.88
C VAL A 66 -51.40 46.92 -28.72
N GLN A 67 -50.51 47.81 -28.28
CA GLN A 67 -49.62 47.56 -27.14
C GLN A 67 -50.40 47.35 -25.84
N ALA A 68 -51.45 48.15 -25.59
CA ALA A 68 -52.30 48.02 -24.42
C ALA A 68 -53.09 46.70 -24.42
N LEU A 69 -53.68 46.32 -25.56
CA LEU A 69 -54.42 45.06 -25.69
C LEU A 69 -53.54 43.83 -25.48
N ILE A 70 -52.32 43.85 -26.03
CA ILE A 70 -51.33 42.79 -25.79
C ILE A 70 -50.97 42.73 -24.31
N SER A 71 -50.63 43.88 -23.71
CA SER A 71 -50.28 43.97 -22.29
C SER A 71 -51.39 43.43 -21.39
N ALA A 72 -52.65 43.80 -21.67
CA ALA A 72 -53.82 43.30 -20.97
C ALA A 72 -54.00 41.78 -21.13
N GLY A 73 -53.79 41.25 -22.34
CA GLY A 73 -53.85 39.81 -22.62
C GLY A 73 -52.79 39.00 -21.87
N LEU A 74 -51.64 39.61 -21.55
CA LEU A 74 -50.52 38.97 -20.84
C LEU A 74 -50.58 39.14 -19.32
N ALA A 75 -51.17 40.23 -18.81
CA ALA A 75 -51.14 40.61 -17.40
C ALA A 75 -51.64 39.52 -16.42
N ASN A 76 -52.44 38.56 -16.89
CA ASN A 76 -53.03 37.50 -16.07
C ASN A 76 -52.58 36.08 -16.46
N LYS A 77 -51.55 35.93 -17.31
CA LYS A 77 -51.11 34.60 -17.76
C LYS A 77 -50.30 33.85 -16.72
N GLN A 78 -49.50 34.56 -15.92
CA GLN A 78 -48.71 33.94 -14.85
C GLN A 78 -49.58 33.38 -13.71
N PRO A 79 -50.62 34.10 -13.21
CA PRO A 79 -51.54 33.56 -12.20
C PRO A 79 -52.40 32.36 -12.63
N GLN A 80 -52.48 32.05 -13.94
CA GLN A 80 -53.24 30.90 -14.45
C GLN A 80 -52.53 29.57 -14.21
N ASP A 81 -51.21 29.60 -13.97
CA ASP A 81 -50.41 28.42 -13.66
C ASP A 81 -49.95 28.49 -12.20
N ALA A 82 -50.41 27.51 -11.41
CA ALA A 82 -50.13 27.47 -9.98
C ALA A 82 -48.63 27.27 -9.68
N THR A 83 -47.91 26.51 -10.51
CA THR A 83 -46.45 26.31 -10.40
C THR A 83 -45.70 27.62 -10.68
N LEU A 84 -46.04 28.34 -11.75
CA LEU A 84 -45.42 29.64 -12.05
C LEU A 84 -45.71 30.68 -10.97
N THR A 85 -46.94 30.68 -10.44
CA THR A 85 -47.33 31.56 -9.33
C THR A 85 -46.50 31.26 -8.09
N ALA A 86 -46.35 29.98 -7.73
CA ALA A 86 -45.57 29.56 -6.57
C ALA A 86 -44.08 29.90 -6.72
N LEU A 87 -43.47 29.62 -7.87
CA LEU A 87 -42.06 29.93 -8.15
C LEU A 87 -41.81 31.44 -8.13
N ALA A 88 -42.70 32.25 -8.71
CA ALA A 88 -42.55 33.70 -8.75
C ALA A 88 -42.77 34.36 -7.38
N SER A 89 -43.52 33.72 -6.48
CA SER A 89 -43.72 34.21 -5.11
C SER A 89 -42.52 33.99 -4.19
N LEU A 90 -41.52 33.22 -4.64
CA LEU A 90 -40.38 32.82 -3.82
C LEU A 90 -39.37 33.96 -3.69
N GLY A 91 -39.10 34.40 -2.46
CA GLY A 91 -38.10 35.43 -2.16
C GLY A 91 -36.68 34.87 -2.30
N THR A 92 -36.10 34.89 -3.49
CA THR A 92 -34.75 34.40 -3.73
C THR A 92 -33.70 35.26 -3.03
N ALA A 93 -32.69 34.61 -2.44
CA ALA A 93 -31.49 35.25 -1.93
C ALA A 93 -30.24 34.47 -2.35
N ALA A 94 -29.06 35.08 -2.16
CA ALA A 94 -27.79 34.41 -2.43
C ALA A 94 -27.66 33.12 -1.62
N ASN A 95 -26.94 32.13 -2.17
CA ASN A 95 -26.59 30.89 -1.49
C ASN A 95 -27.79 30.01 -1.09
N GLN A 96 -28.88 30.04 -1.85
CA GLN A 96 -30.04 29.19 -1.63
C GLN A 96 -30.36 28.34 -2.86
N MET A 97 -30.97 27.17 -2.63
CA MET A 97 -31.49 26.29 -3.67
C MET A 97 -33.01 26.19 -3.56
N ILE A 98 -33.69 26.30 -4.69
CA ILE A 98 -35.14 26.06 -4.81
C ILE A 98 -35.38 24.55 -4.82
N TYR A 99 -36.37 24.08 -4.06
CA TYR A 99 -36.82 22.70 -4.11
C TYR A 99 -38.34 22.62 -3.96
N SER A 100 -38.95 21.61 -4.57
CA SER A 100 -40.38 21.36 -4.43
C SER A 100 -40.67 20.70 -3.08
N THR A 101 -41.69 21.19 -2.37
CA THR A 101 -42.23 20.58 -1.15
C THR A 101 -43.56 19.87 -1.39
N GLY A 102 -44.05 19.89 -2.63
CA GLY A 102 -45.33 19.32 -3.08
C GLY A 102 -45.74 19.88 -4.45
N PRO A 103 -46.88 19.42 -5.00
CA PRO A 103 -47.45 20.00 -6.21
C PRO A 103 -47.67 21.51 -6.01
N ASP A 104 -47.21 22.31 -6.97
CA ASP A 104 -47.35 23.78 -6.94
C ASP A 104 -46.83 24.45 -5.66
N ALA A 105 -45.87 23.81 -4.97
CA ALA A 105 -45.30 24.31 -3.71
C ALA A 105 -43.77 24.20 -3.74
N PHE A 106 -43.09 25.32 -3.53
CA PHE A 106 -41.64 25.44 -3.56
C PHE A 106 -41.12 26.17 -2.33
N ALA A 107 -39.95 25.78 -1.87
CA ALA A 107 -39.25 26.41 -0.77
C ALA A 107 -37.77 26.61 -1.12
N LEU A 108 -37.10 27.41 -0.30
CA LEU A 108 -35.66 27.63 -0.37
C LEU A 108 -34.96 26.93 0.78
N THR A 109 -33.85 26.27 0.48
CA THR A 109 -32.91 25.79 1.49
C THR A 109 -31.58 26.51 1.35
N ALA A 110 -30.94 26.84 2.46
CA ALA A 110 -29.63 27.48 2.45
C ALA A 110 -28.54 26.45 2.12
N LEU A 111 -27.68 26.79 1.16
CA LEU A 111 -26.47 26.02 0.87
C LEU A 111 -25.30 26.65 1.62
N SER A 112 -24.54 25.83 2.35
CA SER A 112 -23.26 26.28 2.93
C SER A 112 -22.26 26.55 1.80
N ALA A 113 -21.19 27.31 2.11
CA ALA A 113 -20.10 27.50 1.15
C ALA A 113 -19.51 26.16 0.69
N PHE A 114 -19.34 25.22 1.62
CA PHE A 114 -18.83 23.88 1.34
C PHE A 114 -19.72 23.06 0.39
N ILE A 115 -21.05 23.06 0.57
CA ILE A 115 -21.91 22.28 -0.33
C ILE A 115 -21.91 22.86 -1.75
N ARG A 116 -21.72 24.17 -1.90
CA ARG A 116 -21.56 24.76 -3.24
C ARG A 116 -20.30 24.29 -3.94
N THR A 117 -19.21 24.01 -3.21
CA THR A 117 -17.99 23.40 -3.78
C THR A 117 -18.10 21.89 -4.03
N LEU A 118 -19.23 21.27 -3.66
CA LEU A 118 -19.51 19.87 -3.98
C LEU A 118 -20.48 19.75 -5.16
N LEU A 119 -21.38 20.73 -5.30
CA LEU A 119 -22.34 20.79 -6.41
C LEU A 119 -21.74 21.34 -7.71
N ASP A 120 -20.58 22.00 -7.65
CA ASP A 120 -19.83 22.45 -8.83
C ASP A 120 -18.91 21.36 -9.41
N ASP A 121 -18.67 20.27 -8.67
CA ASP A 121 -17.79 19.18 -9.07
C ASP A 121 -18.34 18.41 -10.27
N ALA A 122 -17.53 18.33 -11.33
CA ALA A 122 -17.92 17.72 -12.61
C ALA A 122 -18.05 16.18 -12.57
N ASP A 123 -17.39 15.53 -11.60
CA ASP A 123 -17.38 14.08 -11.47
C ASP A 123 -17.18 13.62 -10.02
N ALA A 124 -17.31 12.30 -9.82
CA ALA A 124 -17.17 11.69 -8.50
C ALA A 124 -15.74 11.78 -7.92
N ALA A 125 -14.70 11.95 -8.74
CA ALA A 125 -13.33 12.09 -8.26
C ALA A 125 -13.08 13.48 -7.67
N ALA A 126 -13.59 14.52 -8.33
CA ALA A 126 -13.61 15.87 -7.80
C ALA A 126 -14.40 15.92 -6.47
N ALA A 127 -15.61 15.35 -6.45
CA ALA A 127 -16.43 15.25 -5.24
C ALA A 127 -15.73 14.55 -4.05
N ARG A 128 -15.02 13.45 -4.29
CA ARG A 128 -14.24 12.77 -3.23
C ARG A 128 -13.11 13.64 -2.71
N THR A 129 -12.47 14.42 -3.58
CA THR A 129 -11.41 15.36 -3.20
C THR A 129 -11.97 16.46 -2.29
N THR A 130 -13.11 17.05 -2.67
CA THR A 130 -13.84 18.04 -1.86
C THR A 130 -14.22 17.49 -0.48
N LEU A 131 -14.69 16.24 -0.41
CA LEU A 131 -15.04 15.57 0.85
C LEU A 131 -13.82 15.12 1.68
N GLY A 132 -12.61 15.11 1.12
CA GLY A 132 -11.45 14.45 1.73
C GLY A 132 -11.61 12.93 1.87
N ALA A 133 -12.42 12.32 1.00
CA ALA A 133 -12.73 10.89 1.02
C ALA A 133 -11.73 10.07 0.18
N ALA A 134 -11.48 8.83 0.59
CA ALA A 134 -10.63 7.91 -0.15
C ALA A 134 -11.41 7.11 -1.22
N PRO A 135 -10.77 6.68 -2.32
CA PRO A 135 -11.39 5.77 -3.30
C PRO A 135 -11.79 4.42 -2.70
N LEU A 136 -12.83 3.78 -3.26
CA LEU A 136 -13.26 2.46 -2.81
C LEU A 136 -12.22 1.35 -3.12
N ALA A 137 -11.69 1.36 -4.34
CA ALA A 137 -10.71 0.38 -4.77
C ALA A 137 -9.30 0.90 -4.43
N SER A 138 -8.56 0.12 -3.64
CA SER A 138 -7.15 0.36 -3.29
C SER A 138 -6.85 1.81 -2.85
N PRO A 139 -7.53 2.33 -1.82
CA PRO A 139 -7.25 3.68 -1.32
C PRO A 139 -5.80 3.79 -0.84
N ALA A 140 -5.11 4.84 -1.29
CA ALA A 140 -3.87 5.27 -0.64
C ALA A 140 -4.22 5.91 0.70
N LEU A 141 -3.90 5.25 1.81
CA LEU A 141 -4.12 5.79 3.14
C LEU A 141 -3.03 6.81 3.49
N THR A 142 -3.43 7.96 4.06
CA THR A 142 -2.52 9.01 4.52
C THR A 142 -2.61 9.17 6.05
N GLY A 143 -1.60 9.79 6.67
CA GLY A 143 -1.56 10.00 8.12
C GLY A 143 -1.28 8.71 8.92
N THR A 144 -1.99 8.54 10.05
CA THR A 144 -1.90 7.35 10.92
C THR A 144 -3.25 6.64 11.01
N PRO A 145 -3.59 5.77 10.03
CA PRO A 145 -4.87 5.07 10.02
C PRO A 145 -5.09 4.24 11.28
N THR A 146 -6.23 4.41 11.93
CA THR A 146 -6.61 3.61 13.10
C THR A 146 -7.43 2.40 12.66
N VAL A 147 -7.04 1.21 13.09
CA VAL A 147 -7.82 -0.03 12.89
C VAL A 147 -8.06 -0.67 14.26
N PRO A 148 -9.28 -1.14 14.57
CA PRO A 148 -9.55 -1.85 15.82
C PRO A 148 -8.61 -3.05 16.02
N THR A 149 -8.21 -3.30 17.27
CA THR A 149 -7.40 -4.49 17.58
C THR A 149 -8.30 -5.71 17.71
N ALA A 150 -8.16 -6.64 16.78
CA ALA A 150 -8.90 -7.89 16.80
C ALA A 150 -8.41 -8.83 17.91
N ALA A 151 -9.26 -9.80 18.27
CA ALA A 151 -8.87 -10.87 19.19
C ALA A 151 -7.78 -11.77 18.56
N PRO A 152 -6.88 -12.36 19.37
CA PRO A 152 -5.89 -13.32 18.89
C PRO A 152 -6.52 -14.48 18.11
N GLY A 153 -5.84 -14.95 17.07
CA GLY A 153 -6.31 -16.06 16.22
C GLY A 153 -7.34 -15.67 15.15
N THR A 154 -7.72 -14.40 15.03
CA THR A 154 -8.61 -13.96 13.95
C THR A 154 -7.93 -14.15 12.59
N ASN A 155 -8.58 -14.91 11.71
CA ASN A 155 -8.10 -15.22 10.36
C ASN A 155 -9.19 -14.90 9.33
N ASN A 156 -9.26 -13.64 8.93
CA ASN A 156 -10.16 -13.14 7.90
C ASN A 156 -9.45 -11.99 7.14
N THR A 157 -10.19 -11.28 6.29
CA THR A 157 -9.65 -10.21 5.43
C THR A 157 -9.57 -8.84 6.09
N GLN A 158 -9.79 -8.72 7.40
CA GLN A 158 -9.64 -7.44 8.10
C GLN A 158 -8.16 -6.99 8.12
N ALA A 159 -7.94 -5.68 8.12
CA ALA A 159 -6.58 -5.16 8.34
C ALA A 159 -6.10 -5.46 9.76
N ALA A 160 -4.83 -5.85 9.91
CA ALA A 160 -4.21 -6.05 11.21
C ALA A 160 -3.79 -4.70 11.83
N SER A 161 -4.15 -4.45 13.09
CA SER A 161 -3.62 -3.33 13.85
C SER A 161 -2.19 -3.62 14.33
N THR A 162 -1.42 -2.57 14.64
CA THR A 162 -0.09 -2.74 15.27
C THR A 162 -0.18 -3.40 16.65
N GLY A 163 -1.29 -3.20 17.38
CA GLY A 163 -1.58 -3.88 18.64
C GLY A 163 -1.77 -5.40 18.45
N PHE A 164 -2.46 -5.81 17.39
CA PHE A 164 -2.61 -7.24 17.06
C PHE A 164 -1.26 -7.88 16.73
N VAL A 165 -0.43 -7.22 15.94
CA VAL A 165 0.92 -7.70 15.59
C VAL A 165 1.80 -7.82 16.83
N GLN A 166 1.80 -6.81 17.71
CA GLN A 166 2.55 -6.90 18.97
C GLN A 166 2.08 -8.06 19.85
N ALA A 167 0.77 -8.27 19.98
CA ALA A 167 0.23 -9.40 20.74
C ALA A 167 0.64 -10.74 20.13
N ALA A 168 0.62 -10.87 18.80
CA ALA A 168 1.05 -12.08 18.10
C ALA A 168 2.54 -12.38 18.30
N ILE A 169 3.40 -11.35 18.25
CA ILE A 169 4.85 -11.49 18.51
C ILE A 169 5.10 -11.83 19.98
N ALA A 170 4.42 -11.17 20.91
CA ALA A 170 4.56 -11.44 22.35
C ALA A 170 4.08 -12.84 22.75
N ALA A 171 3.15 -13.42 21.99
CA ALA A 171 2.71 -14.81 22.18
C ALA A 171 3.75 -15.85 21.71
N ILE A 172 4.80 -15.44 20.99
CA ILE A 172 5.91 -16.33 20.63
C ILE A 172 6.73 -16.60 21.90
N ALA A 173 6.57 -17.79 22.47
CA ALA A 173 7.28 -18.18 23.68
C ALA A 173 8.78 -18.45 23.42
N THR A 174 9.59 -18.21 24.45
CA THR A 174 10.96 -18.73 24.53
C THR A 174 10.90 -20.25 24.52
N ALA A 175 11.75 -20.90 23.72
CA ALA A 175 11.79 -22.36 23.71
C ALA A 175 12.29 -22.87 25.07
N THR A 176 11.72 -23.98 25.51
CA THR A 176 12.20 -24.75 26.66
C THR A 176 12.31 -26.21 26.23
N GLU A 177 12.82 -27.08 27.09
CA GLU A 177 12.88 -28.52 26.81
C GLU A 177 11.49 -29.15 26.58
N VAL A 178 10.42 -28.52 27.07
CA VAL A 178 9.02 -28.99 26.92
C VAL A 178 8.26 -28.21 25.86
N LEU A 179 8.48 -26.89 25.79
CA LEU A 179 7.72 -25.99 24.93
C LEU A 179 8.53 -25.60 23.69
N LYS A 180 7.95 -25.84 22.51
CA LYS A 180 8.48 -25.28 21.27
C LYS A 180 8.42 -23.76 21.32
N GLY A 181 9.50 -23.10 20.92
CA GLY A 181 9.58 -21.65 20.89
C GLY A 181 10.78 -21.19 20.08
N ILE A 182 11.22 -19.96 20.36
CA ILE A 182 12.43 -19.39 19.75
C ILE A 182 13.59 -19.40 20.75
N LEU A 183 14.80 -19.63 20.24
CA LEU A 183 16.05 -19.45 20.97
C LEU A 183 16.94 -18.51 20.16
N ARG A 184 17.74 -17.71 20.86
CA ARG A 184 18.83 -16.97 20.22
C ARG A 184 20.02 -17.90 19.99
N ILE A 185 20.86 -17.52 19.04
CA ILE A 185 22.14 -18.19 18.83
C ILE A 185 23.14 -17.71 19.88
N GLY A 186 23.73 -18.64 20.64
CA GLY A 186 24.78 -18.33 21.61
C GLY A 186 26.05 -17.83 20.92
N THR A 187 26.76 -16.88 21.53
CA THR A 187 28.09 -16.40 21.12
C THR A 187 29.15 -17.48 21.37
N GLN A 188 30.35 -17.34 20.79
CA GLN A 188 31.43 -18.30 21.05
C GLN A 188 31.87 -18.28 22.52
N ALA A 189 31.84 -17.13 23.18
CA ALA A 189 32.20 -17.01 24.60
C ALA A 189 31.18 -17.73 25.49
N GLU A 190 29.88 -17.60 25.20
CA GLU A 190 28.81 -18.30 25.93
C GLU A 190 28.89 -19.81 25.76
N VAL A 191 29.14 -20.29 24.54
CA VAL A 191 29.37 -21.72 24.28
C VAL A 191 30.60 -22.22 25.04
N ASN A 192 31.66 -21.41 25.11
CA ASN A 192 32.86 -21.78 25.84
C ASN A 192 32.65 -21.82 27.37
N ALA A 193 31.81 -20.92 27.90
CA ALA A 193 31.47 -20.88 29.31
C ALA A 193 30.57 -22.06 29.73
N GLY A 194 29.69 -22.53 28.83
CA GLY A 194 28.87 -23.72 29.04
C GLY A 194 27.83 -23.58 30.17
N THR A 195 27.43 -22.36 30.53
CA THR A 195 26.53 -22.09 31.66
C THR A 195 25.08 -21.81 31.26
N LEU A 196 24.79 -21.58 29.98
CA LEU A 196 23.47 -21.19 29.48
C LEU A 196 22.72 -22.39 28.88
N ASP A 197 21.44 -22.50 29.20
CA ASP A 197 20.48 -23.47 28.65
C ASP A 197 19.40 -22.82 27.76
N ASP A 198 19.45 -21.49 27.60
CA ASP A 198 18.50 -20.66 26.86
C ASP A 198 19.00 -20.24 25.47
N VAL A 199 20.03 -20.91 24.95
CA VAL A 199 20.66 -20.59 23.66
C VAL A 199 20.92 -21.82 22.81
N ALA A 200 20.83 -21.64 21.49
CA ALA A 200 21.18 -22.67 20.52
C ALA A 200 22.66 -22.57 20.09
N VAL A 201 23.31 -23.73 19.92
CA VAL A 201 24.68 -23.85 19.41
C VAL A 201 24.66 -24.12 17.90
N THR A 202 25.53 -23.45 17.14
CA THR A 202 25.64 -23.68 15.68
C THR A 202 26.67 -24.78 15.36
N PRO A 203 26.57 -25.46 14.19
CA PRO A 203 27.54 -26.48 13.80
C PRO A 203 29.01 -25.98 13.79
N LYS A 204 29.24 -24.72 13.42
CA LYS A 204 30.58 -24.10 13.48
C LYS A 204 31.13 -24.05 14.90
N LYS A 205 30.29 -23.73 15.89
CA LYS A 205 30.68 -23.64 17.30
C LYS A 205 30.89 -25.04 17.91
N LEU A 206 30.07 -26.02 17.50
CA LEU A 206 30.28 -27.43 17.86
C LEU A 206 31.63 -27.96 17.34
N ARG A 207 32.03 -27.57 16.12
CA ARG A 207 33.31 -27.98 15.52
C ARG A 207 34.50 -27.11 15.97
N PHE A 208 34.25 -25.97 16.59
CA PHE A 208 35.29 -25.04 17.00
C PHE A 208 36.17 -25.69 18.07
N GLY A 209 37.48 -25.80 17.80
CA GLY A 209 38.45 -26.45 18.69
C GLY A 209 38.57 -27.97 18.53
N PHE A 210 37.73 -28.61 17.71
CA PHE A 210 37.88 -30.02 17.38
C PHE A 210 38.70 -30.20 16.10
N SER A 211 39.87 -30.81 16.20
CA SER A 211 40.76 -31.13 15.08
C SER A 211 41.30 -32.53 15.22
N MET A 212 41.49 -33.24 14.11
CA MET A 212 42.06 -34.59 14.15
C MET A 212 42.87 -34.90 12.90
N SER A 213 43.93 -35.68 13.08
CA SER A 213 44.72 -36.31 12.03
C SER A 213 44.85 -37.80 12.33
N LEU A 214 44.30 -38.64 11.46
CA LEU A 214 44.29 -40.11 11.62
C LEU A 214 45.42 -40.81 10.86
N THR A 215 46.55 -40.11 10.66
CA THR A 215 47.76 -40.68 10.06
C THR A 215 48.51 -41.57 11.07
N ALA A 216 49.55 -42.25 10.61
CA ALA A 216 50.39 -43.12 11.46
C ALA A 216 51.01 -42.37 12.66
N ASN A 217 51.33 -41.08 12.49
CA ASN A 217 51.67 -40.15 13.57
C ASN A 217 50.58 -39.08 13.62
N GLY A 218 49.58 -39.29 14.48
CA GLY A 218 48.30 -38.59 14.44
C GLY A 218 47.94 -37.93 15.78
N TYR A 219 46.80 -37.24 15.78
CA TYR A 219 46.29 -36.57 16.96
C TYR A 219 44.76 -36.37 16.92
N ILE A 220 44.18 -36.13 18.09
CA ILE A 220 42.84 -35.56 18.29
C ILE A 220 42.98 -34.42 19.29
N THR A 221 42.49 -33.23 18.95
CA THR A 221 42.34 -32.09 19.87
C THR A 221 40.87 -31.93 20.22
N PHE A 222 40.56 -31.91 21.51
CA PHE A 222 39.24 -31.56 22.01
C PHE A 222 39.13 -30.05 22.19
N PRO A 223 37.94 -29.48 21.97
CA PRO A 223 37.69 -28.07 22.23
C PRO A 223 38.01 -27.66 23.67
N THR A 224 38.38 -26.39 23.86
CA THR A 224 38.68 -25.82 25.19
C THR A 224 37.50 -25.88 26.15
N TRP A 225 36.27 -25.85 25.63
CA TRP A 225 35.05 -26.01 26.41
C TRP A 225 34.77 -27.45 26.86
N LEU A 226 35.51 -28.44 26.32
CA LEU A 226 35.60 -29.82 26.83
C LEU A 226 36.88 -30.07 27.66
N GLY A 227 37.56 -29.01 28.10
CA GLY A 227 38.80 -29.10 28.86
C GLY A 227 40.07 -29.16 28.02
N GLY A 228 39.99 -29.05 26.68
CA GLY A 228 41.16 -28.83 25.82
C GLY A 228 42.12 -30.02 25.69
N LEU A 229 41.69 -31.23 26.08
CA LEU A 229 42.53 -32.43 26.01
C LEU A 229 43.04 -32.64 24.57
N ILE A 230 44.32 -32.97 24.46
CA ILE A 230 44.98 -33.39 23.23
C ILE A 230 45.51 -34.79 23.46
N VAL A 231 45.18 -35.68 22.53
CA VAL A 231 45.72 -37.04 22.45
C VAL A 231 46.52 -37.14 21.18
N GLN A 232 47.79 -37.53 21.27
CA GLN A 232 48.67 -37.74 20.13
C GLN A 232 49.23 -39.14 20.15
N TRP A 233 49.52 -39.72 18.99
CA TRP A 233 50.13 -41.04 18.89
C TRP A 233 51.14 -41.07 17.75
N GLY A 234 52.01 -42.07 17.79
CA GLY A 234 52.94 -42.29 16.70
C GLY A 234 53.93 -43.40 16.96
N THR A 235 54.94 -43.42 16.09
CA THR A 235 56.11 -44.29 16.19
C THR A 235 57.39 -43.48 16.16
N SER A 236 58.42 -43.95 16.86
CA SER A 236 59.77 -43.37 16.77
C SER A 236 60.57 -43.94 15.58
N GLY A 237 61.72 -43.34 15.28
CA GLY A 237 62.80 -44.05 14.58
C GLY A 237 63.33 -45.22 15.43
N ALA A 238 64.22 -46.03 14.87
CA ALA A 238 64.90 -47.06 15.64
C ALA A 238 65.69 -46.42 16.79
N VAL A 239 65.40 -46.81 18.04
CA VAL A 239 66.06 -46.26 19.23
C VAL A 239 67.26 -47.13 19.56
N THR A 240 68.45 -46.54 19.44
CA THR A 240 69.70 -47.21 19.77
C THR A 240 69.73 -47.59 21.25
N TYR A 241 70.24 -48.79 21.54
CA TYR A 241 70.43 -49.23 22.91
C TYR A 241 71.33 -48.28 23.70
N ASP A 242 70.98 -48.06 24.97
CA ASP A 242 71.66 -47.13 25.88
C ASP A 242 71.78 -45.70 25.33
N ALA A 243 70.83 -45.33 24.46
CA ALA A 243 70.72 -44.00 23.89
C ALA A 243 69.29 -43.48 24.01
N ARG A 244 69.18 -42.16 23.87
CA ARG A 244 67.90 -41.44 23.82
C ARG A 244 67.64 -40.95 22.41
N LEU A 245 66.43 -41.17 21.92
CA LEU A 245 65.96 -40.61 20.67
C LEU A 245 64.88 -39.57 20.95
N THR A 246 65.07 -38.36 20.42
CA THR A 246 64.05 -37.32 20.46
C THR A 246 62.95 -37.63 19.45
N VAL A 247 61.70 -37.66 19.92
CA VAL A 247 60.50 -37.86 19.10
C VAL A 247 59.67 -36.58 19.16
N SER A 248 59.39 -36.01 17.99
CA SER A 248 58.53 -34.83 17.88
C SER A 248 57.07 -35.23 17.84
N TYR A 249 56.23 -34.49 18.54
CA TYR A 249 54.79 -34.64 18.42
C TYR A 249 54.28 -34.12 17.06
N PRO A 250 53.21 -34.71 16.49
CA PRO A 250 52.53 -34.17 15.30
C PRO A 250 52.14 -32.70 15.42
N ILE A 251 51.70 -32.26 16.61
CA ILE A 251 51.47 -30.86 16.97
C ILE A 251 52.05 -30.58 18.36
N ALA A 252 52.40 -29.33 18.65
CA ALA A 252 52.81 -28.96 20.00
C ALA A 252 51.62 -29.02 20.97
N PHE A 253 51.83 -29.52 22.19
CA PHE A 253 50.91 -29.30 23.30
C PHE A 253 51.01 -27.81 23.71
N PRO A 254 49.92 -27.03 23.64
CA PRO A 254 49.95 -25.60 23.91
C PRO A 254 50.49 -25.23 25.30
N ASN A 255 50.20 -26.05 26.32
CA ASN A 255 50.60 -25.80 27.70
C ASN A 255 51.56 -26.87 28.21
N ALA A 256 51.15 -28.14 28.21
CA ALA A 256 51.94 -29.22 28.77
C ALA A 256 51.55 -30.59 28.22
N CYS A 257 52.54 -31.46 28.04
CA CYS A 257 52.32 -32.90 27.99
C CYS A 257 52.46 -33.47 29.41
N PHE A 258 51.39 -34.02 29.95
CA PHE A 258 51.39 -34.53 31.33
C PHE A 258 51.61 -36.05 31.40
N ALA A 259 51.46 -36.77 30.29
CA ALA A 259 51.74 -38.21 30.23
C ALA A 259 52.16 -38.63 28.82
N VAL A 260 53.18 -39.48 28.75
CA VAL A 260 53.52 -40.24 27.54
C VAL A 260 53.70 -41.68 27.94
N LEU A 261 53.05 -42.57 27.20
CA LEU A 261 53.19 -44.00 27.33
C LEU A 261 53.91 -44.51 26.09
N THR A 262 54.99 -45.24 26.30
CA THR A 262 55.76 -45.88 25.23
C THR A 262 55.65 -47.39 25.36
N ASN A 263 55.74 -48.06 24.21
CA ASN A 263 55.95 -49.48 24.18
C ASN A 263 56.85 -49.85 23.00
N TYR A 264 57.45 -51.02 23.11
CA TYR A 264 58.24 -51.61 22.05
C TYR A 264 57.36 -52.00 20.86
N LYS A 265 57.81 -51.72 19.63
CA LYS A 265 57.19 -52.24 18.40
C LYS A 265 58.08 -53.30 17.76
N ALA A 266 57.71 -54.56 17.93
CA ALA A 266 58.43 -55.68 17.34
C ALA A 266 58.44 -55.66 15.81
N PRO A 267 59.54 -56.03 15.15
CA PRO A 267 59.50 -56.38 13.74
C PRO A 267 58.76 -57.72 13.58
N ALA A 268 58.14 -57.93 12.41
CA ALA A 268 57.29 -59.10 12.14
C ALA A 268 57.99 -60.47 12.23
N THR A 269 59.31 -60.50 12.41
CA THR A 269 60.17 -61.69 12.30
C THR A 269 60.75 -62.19 13.63
N GLN A 270 60.48 -61.55 14.77
CA GLN A 270 61.04 -61.94 16.07
C GLN A 270 59.92 -62.20 17.11
N THR A 271 59.98 -63.35 17.78
CA THR A 271 58.90 -63.86 18.65
C THR A 271 59.13 -63.71 20.15
N ASP A 272 60.37 -63.51 20.62
CA ASP A 272 60.71 -63.53 22.07
C ASP A 272 61.61 -62.35 22.50
N HIS A 273 61.05 -61.15 22.57
CA HIS A 273 61.80 -59.95 22.97
C HIS A 273 61.03 -59.16 24.03
N CYS A 274 61.68 -58.88 25.17
CA CYS A 274 61.20 -57.89 26.12
C CYS A 274 62.19 -56.73 26.15
N GLN A 275 61.69 -55.53 25.83
CA GLN A 275 62.47 -54.30 25.89
C GLN A 275 61.71 -53.27 26.71
N SER A 276 62.42 -52.65 27.64
CA SER A 276 61.88 -51.55 28.42
C SER A 276 62.18 -50.23 27.71
N TYR A 277 61.12 -49.57 27.30
CA TYR A 277 61.17 -48.22 26.76
C TYR A 277 60.75 -47.23 27.85
N GLY A 278 61.67 -46.35 28.23
CA GLY A 278 61.40 -45.25 29.15
C GLY A 278 61.03 -43.97 28.38
N VAL A 279 60.46 -43.02 29.11
CA VAL A 279 60.19 -41.67 28.64
C VAL A 279 61.00 -40.70 29.49
N ALA A 280 61.76 -39.83 28.85
CA ALA A 280 62.52 -38.76 29.50
C ALA A 280 62.27 -37.42 28.79
N ASN A 281 62.61 -36.32 29.47
CA ASN A 281 62.62 -34.97 28.89
C ASN A 281 61.34 -34.62 28.12
N VAL A 282 60.19 -34.82 28.75
CA VAL A 282 58.87 -34.50 28.18
C VAL A 282 58.70 -32.99 28.09
N GLY A 283 58.63 -32.46 26.87
CA GLY A 283 58.35 -31.07 26.57
C GLY A 283 57.01 -30.91 25.84
N THR A 284 56.75 -29.70 25.35
CA THR A 284 55.52 -29.39 24.60
C THR A 284 55.60 -29.80 23.13
N THR A 285 56.79 -29.85 22.54
CA THR A 285 57.01 -30.15 21.11
C THR A 285 57.61 -31.53 20.88
N SER A 286 58.25 -32.12 21.89
CA SER A 286 58.91 -33.40 21.80
C SER A 286 59.07 -34.05 23.17
N PHE A 287 59.43 -35.33 23.15
CA PHE A 287 59.90 -36.08 24.30
C PHE A 287 61.07 -36.95 23.87
N GLN A 288 61.78 -37.53 24.83
CA GLN A 288 62.82 -38.51 24.55
C GLN A 288 62.35 -39.90 24.93
N VAL A 289 62.59 -40.83 24.02
CA VAL A 289 62.43 -42.26 24.25
C VAL A 289 63.79 -42.83 24.58
N GLU A 290 63.89 -43.58 25.67
CA GLU A 290 65.11 -44.28 26.06
C GLU A 290 64.90 -45.80 26.01
N ASN A 291 65.91 -46.52 25.53
CA ASN A 291 65.91 -47.99 25.47
C ASN A 291 66.97 -48.50 26.45
N GLN A 292 66.53 -49.00 27.62
CA GLN A 292 67.42 -49.20 28.78
C GLN A 292 67.50 -50.63 29.35
N TRP A 293 66.86 -51.64 28.76
CA TRP A 293 67.05 -53.03 29.21
C TRP A 293 66.58 -54.05 28.18
N VAL A 294 67.38 -55.11 27.97
CA VAL A 294 67.05 -56.27 27.13
C VAL A 294 67.40 -57.56 27.86
N TYR A 295 66.43 -58.45 28.05
CA TYR A 295 66.70 -59.79 28.59
C TYR A 295 67.49 -60.62 27.57
N GLY A 296 68.63 -61.19 27.98
CA GLY A 296 69.47 -62.04 27.12
C GLY A 296 70.58 -61.32 26.34
N GLY A 297 70.80 -60.02 26.55
CA GLY A 297 72.03 -59.31 26.11
C GLY A 297 72.14 -58.95 24.63
N ASN A 298 71.16 -59.28 23.78
CA ASN A 298 71.18 -58.93 22.36
C ASN A 298 70.40 -57.63 22.10
N ALA A 299 71.09 -56.50 22.23
CA ALA A 299 70.47 -55.19 22.18
C ALA A 299 70.11 -54.75 20.75
N GLY A 300 68.88 -55.04 20.32
CA GLY A 300 68.36 -54.57 19.03
C GLY A 300 67.87 -53.12 19.06
N ASN A 301 68.10 -52.40 17.97
CA ASN A 301 67.60 -51.04 17.76
C ASN A 301 66.20 -51.11 17.15
N PHE A 302 65.16 -50.92 17.96
CA PHE A 302 63.77 -51.01 17.50
C PHE A 302 63.01 -49.71 17.67
N THR A 303 61.93 -49.60 16.90
CA THR A 303 60.98 -48.50 16.98
C THR A 303 60.12 -48.64 18.24
N ALA A 304 59.86 -47.52 18.91
CA ALA A 304 58.81 -47.43 19.92
C ALA A 304 57.49 -47.00 19.29
N VAL A 305 56.37 -47.54 19.78
CA VAL A 305 55.04 -46.94 19.64
C VAL A 305 54.77 -46.08 20.87
N TRP A 306 53.99 -45.03 20.71
CA TRP A 306 53.70 -44.14 21.81
C TRP A 306 52.32 -43.49 21.69
N VAL A 307 51.78 -43.12 22.85
CA VAL A 307 50.62 -42.25 22.99
C VAL A 307 50.94 -41.18 24.03
N GLY A 308 50.67 -39.92 23.69
CA GLY A 308 50.90 -38.76 24.54
C GLY A 308 49.59 -38.04 24.84
N PHE A 309 49.47 -37.54 26.07
CA PHE A 309 48.34 -36.78 26.56
C PHE A 309 48.80 -35.41 27.08
N GLY A 310 48.05 -34.38 26.75
CA GLY A 310 48.37 -33.01 27.11
C GLY A 310 47.24 -32.05 26.80
N TYR A 311 47.52 -30.75 26.91
CA TYR A 311 46.61 -29.64 26.63
C TYR A 311 47.39 -28.36 26.37
#